data_AF-A0A1I7ZXR4-F1
#
_entry.id   AF-A0A1I7ZXR4-F1
#
_cell.length_a   1.000
_cell.length_b   1.000
_cell.length_c   1.000
_cell.angle_alpha   90.00
_cell.angle_beta   90.00
_cell.angle_gamma   90.00
#
_symmetry.space_group_name_H-M   'P 1'
#
loop_
_entity.id
_entity.type
_entity.pdbx_description
1 polymer ?
#
loop_
_entity_poly.entity_id
_entity_poly.type
_entity_poly.pdbx_seq_one_letter_code
_entity_poly.pdbx_strand_id
1 'polypeptide(L)'
;MSQVEKGILLGYIQLGLTVLSLTVNGFVLTQYTLKRLDVTQHLNMIFVKLILEFIYAIFMVFYSACIVVEQKGLHKLEEFIYLSGNMTASLQVFMALVYFFVTLDRHFAMKKPIIYSQYHNCYVRRASITLGIMVFLCAFFLYAVTRCPSMGAQSSFDMLVTQKVHTSFKILQLLFYVMSIVFTVICSLRLKPFLKKKRAYFMGTFVDSVKTANKCVMVMTCCVALLIVAPLSFEVVKTIGSLEIVDHSAMFADMGYLTLSTISGLIFYCVTRPQCKTTPSPAVSYI
;
A
#
# COMPACT_ATOMS: atom_id res chain seq x y z
N MET A 1 0.99 9.54 -32.95
CA MET A 1 0.65 10.04 -31.61
C MET A 1 1.89 10.73 -31.04
N SER A 2 1.82 12.03 -30.81
CA SER A 2 2.93 12.83 -30.28
C SER A 2 3.27 12.44 -28.84
N GLN A 3 4.48 12.75 -28.34
CA GLN A 3 4.85 12.48 -26.93
C GLN A 3 3.89 13.18 -25.95
N VAL A 4 3.41 14.38 -26.30
CA VAL A 4 2.45 15.14 -25.50
C VAL A 4 1.10 14.42 -25.43
N GLU A 5 0.59 13.93 -26.55
CA GLU A 5 -0.66 13.15 -26.57
C GLU A 5 -0.56 11.89 -25.71
N LYS A 6 0.59 11.21 -25.71
CA LYS A 6 0.83 10.01 -24.88
C LYS A 6 0.83 10.35 -23.40
N GLY A 7 1.51 11.44 -23.00
CA GLY A 7 1.53 11.93 -21.62
C GLY A 7 0.13 12.25 -21.10
N ILE A 8 -0.68 12.94 -21.92
CA ILE A 8 -2.07 13.28 -21.58
C ILE A 8 -2.93 12.03 -21.42
N LEU A 9 -2.83 11.08 -22.35
CA LEU A 9 -3.57 9.82 -22.27
C LEU A 9 -3.21 9.04 -20.99
N LEU A 10 -1.92 8.94 -20.67
CA LEU A 10 -1.44 8.29 -19.45
C LEU A 10 -1.94 9.01 -18.19
N GLY A 11 -1.96 10.34 -18.19
CA GLY A 11 -2.53 11.14 -17.10
C GLY A 11 -4.01 10.85 -16.87
N TYR A 12 -4.81 10.71 -17.93
CA TYR A 12 -6.21 10.30 -17.80
C TYR A 12 -6.38 8.86 -17.30
N ILE A 13 -5.57 7.93 -17.77
CA ILE A 13 -5.59 6.54 -17.29
C ILE A 13 -5.29 6.49 -15.79
N GLN A 14 -4.24 7.20 -15.36
CA GLN A 14 -3.86 7.30 -13.95
C GLN A 14 -4.96 7.94 -13.11
N LEU A 15 -5.57 9.02 -13.59
CA LEU A 15 -6.69 9.67 -12.91
C LEU A 15 -7.89 8.72 -12.78
N GLY A 16 -8.26 8.01 -13.85
CA GLY A 16 -9.34 7.02 -13.84
C GLY A 16 -9.10 5.89 -12.86
N LEU A 17 -7.88 5.33 -12.83
CA LEU A 17 -7.47 4.32 -11.85
C LEU A 17 -7.52 4.85 -10.42
N THR A 18 -7.17 6.11 -10.21
CA THR A 18 -7.21 6.73 -8.89
C THR A 18 -8.63 6.91 -8.39
N VAL A 19 -9.54 7.37 -9.25
CA VAL A 19 -10.97 7.48 -8.93
C VAL A 19 -11.58 6.10 -8.63
N LEU A 20 -11.21 5.07 -9.40
CA LEU A 20 -11.64 3.69 -9.13
C LEU A 20 -11.14 3.21 -7.77
N SER A 21 -9.86 3.39 -7.47
CA SER A 21 -9.24 3.03 -6.19
C SER A 21 -9.94 3.73 -5.02
N LEU A 22 -10.20 5.04 -5.12
CA LEU A 22 -10.95 5.80 -4.13
C LEU A 22 -12.36 5.27 -3.92
N THR A 23 -13.06 4.95 -5.00
CA THR A 23 -14.44 4.47 -4.93
C THR A 23 -14.51 3.12 -4.23
N VAL A 24 -13.63 2.18 -4.62
CA VAL A 24 -13.55 0.85 -4.02
C VAL A 24 -13.15 0.94 -2.54
N ASN A 25 -12.05 1.62 -2.23
CA ASN A 25 -11.56 1.70 -0.85
C ASN A 25 -12.48 2.52 0.05
N GLY A 26 -13.05 3.61 -0.47
CA GLY A 26 -14.04 4.42 0.24
C GLY A 26 -15.30 3.64 0.56
N PHE A 27 -15.82 2.86 -0.40
CA PHE A 27 -16.96 1.97 -0.16
C PHE A 27 -16.65 0.93 0.92
N VAL A 28 -15.48 0.28 0.85
CA VAL A 28 -15.06 -0.72 1.84
C VAL A 28 -14.91 -0.09 3.22
N LEU A 29 -14.19 1.03 3.36
CA LEU A 29 -14.03 1.74 4.63
C LEU A 29 -15.37 2.18 5.22
N THR A 30 -16.26 2.72 4.39
CA THR A 30 -17.59 3.19 4.80
C THR A 30 -18.44 2.04 5.31
N GLN A 31 -18.49 0.91 4.59
CA GLN A 31 -19.23 -0.26 5.05
C GLN A 31 -18.75 -0.74 6.42
N TYR A 32 -17.44 -0.76 6.64
CA TYR A 32 -16.87 -1.20 7.90
C TYR A 32 -17.14 -0.25 9.06
N THR A 33 -17.01 1.04 8.80
CA THR A 33 -17.23 2.09 9.80
C THR A 33 -18.70 2.16 10.20
N LEU A 34 -19.62 2.14 9.22
CA LEU A 34 -21.05 2.25 9.47
C LEU A 34 -21.64 0.99 10.12
N LYS A 35 -21.19 -0.21 9.70
CA LYS A 35 -21.70 -1.47 10.25
C LYS A 35 -21.05 -1.85 11.58
N ARG A 36 -20.11 -1.05 12.10
CA ARG A 36 -19.31 -1.34 13.31
C ARG A 36 -18.78 -2.78 13.31
N LEU A 37 -18.35 -3.25 12.13
CA LEU A 37 -17.88 -4.63 12.00
C LEU A 37 -16.60 -4.75 12.79
N ASP A 38 -16.60 -5.62 13.80
CA ASP A 38 -15.41 -5.93 14.58
C ASP A 38 -14.36 -6.51 13.65
N VAL A 39 -13.41 -5.66 13.24
CA VAL A 39 -12.25 -6.08 12.46
C VAL A 39 -11.50 -7.05 13.35
N THR A 40 -11.49 -8.32 12.95
CA THR A 40 -10.77 -9.35 13.71
C THR A 40 -9.35 -8.88 14.00
N GLN A 41 -8.82 -9.25 15.16
CA GLN A 41 -7.44 -8.96 15.55
C GLN A 41 -6.44 -9.25 14.43
N HIS A 42 -6.75 -10.26 13.61
CA HIS A 42 -5.94 -10.71 12.50
C HIS A 42 -6.00 -9.85 11.23
N LEU A 43 -7.04 -9.04 11.05
CA LEU A 43 -7.26 -8.18 9.90
C LEU A 43 -6.96 -6.70 10.17
N ASN A 44 -6.71 -6.34 11.43
CA ASN A 44 -6.49 -4.96 11.89
C ASN A 44 -5.34 -4.26 11.15
N MET A 45 -4.21 -4.94 10.93
CA MET A 45 -3.09 -4.39 10.17
C MET A 45 -3.42 -4.20 8.67
N ILE A 46 -4.26 -5.06 8.11
CA ILE A 46 -4.74 -4.91 6.72
C ILE A 46 -5.69 -3.72 6.62
N PHE A 47 -6.51 -3.48 7.65
CA PHE A 47 -7.38 -2.31 7.73
C PHE A 47 -6.57 -1.00 7.81
N VAL A 48 -5.52 -0.94 8.64
CA VAL A 48 -4.59 0.21 8.68
C VAL A 48 -3.96 0.47 7.32
N LYS A 49 -3.49 -0.60 6.64
CA LYS A 49 -2.98 -0.50 5.27
C LYS A 49 -4.02 0.10 4.31
N LEU A 50 -5.27 -0.35 4.38
CA LEU A 50 -6.34 0.13 3.50
C LEU A 50 -6.69 1.61 3.73
N ILE A 51 -6.61 2.10 4.97
CA ILE A 51 -6.72 3.53 5.29
C ILE A 51 -5.60 4.32 4.60
N LEU A 52 -4.36 3.85 4.68
CA LEU A 52 -3.22 4.52 4.03
C LEU A 52 -3.34 4.51 2.51
N GLU A 53 -3.80 3.41 1.92
CA GLU A 53 -4.09 3.31 0.49
C GLU A 53 -5.18 4.30 0.05
N PHE A 54 -6.20 4.51 0.88
CA PHE A 54 -7.22 5.53 0.64
C PHE A 54 -6.66 6.96 0.71
N ILE A 55 -5.86 7.27 1.74
CA ILE A 55 -5.19 8.58 1.88
C ILE A 55 -4.26 8.83 0.69
N TYR A 56 -3.47 7.84 0.28
CA TYR A 56 -2.62 7.91 -0.91
C TYR A 56 -3.43 8.22 -2.17
N ALA A 57 -4.56 7.54 -2.38
CA ALA A 57 -5.40 7.78 -3.54
C ALA A 57 -5.98 9.20 -3.56
N ILE A 58 -6.29 9.81 -2.40
CA ILE A 58 -6.71 11.22 -2.32
C ILE A 58 -5.61 12.12 -2.87
N PHE A 59 -4.38 11.99 -2.38
CA PHE A 59 -3.26 12.83 -2.84
C PHE A 59 -2.90 12.58 -4.31
N MET A 60 -3.02 11.34 -4.79
CA MET A 60 -2.82 11.03 -6.20
C MET A 60 -3.86 11.67 -7.12
N VAL A 61 -5.11 11.87 -6.68
CA VAL A 61 -6.09 12.61 -7.50
C VAL A 61 -5.61 14.03 -7.73
N PHE A 62 -5.17 14.71 -6.67
CA PHE A 62 -4.65 16.07 -6.78
C PHE A 62 -3.43 16.12 -7.69
N TYR A 63 -2.45 15.22 -7.49
CA TYR A 63 -1.25 15.14 -8.30
C TYR A 63 -1.57 14.90 -9.79
N SER A 64 -2.36 13.87 -10.09
CA SER A 64 -2.73 13.52 -11.48
C SER A 64 -3.58 14.60 -12.14
N ALA A 65 -4.49 15.24 -11.41
CA ALA A 65 -5.29 16.35 -11.94
C ALA A 65 -4.41 17.55 -12.30
N CYS A 66 -3.48 17.95 -11.42
CA CYS A 66 -2.54 19.04 -11.68
C CYS A 66 -1.65 18.75 -12.91
N ILE A 67 -1.13 17.52 -13.03
CA ILE A 67 -0.33 17.13 -14.20
C ILE A 67 -1.15 17.22 -15.50
N VAL A 68 -2.39 16.72 -15.52
CA VAL A 68 -3.24 16.79 -16.73
C VAL A 68 -3.55 18.24 -17.11
N VAL A 69 -3.83 19.11 -16.12
CA VAL A 69 -4.10 20.54 -16.35
C VAL A 69 -2.86 21.25 -16.93
N GLU A 70 -1.68 20.98 -16.38
CA GLU A 70 -0.42 21.57 -16.86
C GLU A 70 -0.03 21.06 -18.25
N GLN A 71 -0.18 19.75 -18.52
CA GLN A 71 0.11 19.16 -19.83
C GLN A 71 -0.81 19.70 -20.95
N LYS A 72 -2.02 20.15 -20.61
CA LYS A 72 -2.91 20.86 -21.54
C LYS A 72 -2.56 22.33 -21.74
N GLY A 73 -1.58 22.86 -21.02
CA GLY A 73 -1.18 24.26 -21.07
C GLY A 73 -2.21 25.22 -20.48
N LEU A 74 -3.12 24.74 -19.61
CA LEU A 74 -4.18 25.58 -19.04
C LEU A 74 -3.65 26.50 -17.94
N HIS A 75 -2.86 25.95 -17.00
CA HIS A 75 -2.23 26.69 -15.91
C HIS A 75 -0.89 26.05 -15.52
N LYS A 76 0.06 26.87 -15.09
CA LYS A 76 1.31 26.42 -14.46
C LYS A 76 1.01 26.07 -12.99
N LEU A 77 1.23 24.82 -12.62
CA LEU A 77 0.86 24.29 -11.30
C LEU A 77 2.04 23.61 -10.59
N GLU A 78 3.27 24.01 -10.93
CA GLU A 78 4.52 23.40 -10.45
C GLU A 78 4.55 23.22 -8.92
N GLU A 79 4.20 24.24 -8.14
CA GLU A 79 4.23 24.14 -6.67
C GLU A 79 3.24 23.10 -6.13
N PHE A 80 2.05 23.02 -6.73
CA PHE A 80 1.05 22.02 -6.37
C PHE A 80 1.48 20.62 -6.82
N ILE A 81 2.06 20.48 -8.00
CA ILE A 81 2.62 19.22 -8.52
C ILE A 81 3.75 18.75 -7.61
N TYR A 82 4.63 19.65 -7.18
CA TYR A 82 5.70 19.35 -6.25
C TYR A 82 5.16 18.90 -4.88
N LEU A 83 4.25 19.67 -4.27
CA LEU A 83 3.72 19.38 -2.95
C LEU A 83 2.95 18.05 -2.94
N SER A 84 2.06 17.85 -3.91
CA SER A 84 1.28 16.62 -4.02
C SER A 84 2.16 15.42 -4.37
N GLY A 85 3.15 15.59 -5.26
CA GLY A 85 4.15 14.57 -5.58
C GLY A 85 5.03 14.18 -4.38
N ASN A 86 5.40 15.15 -3.54
CA ASN A 86 6.16 14.87 -2.32
C ASN A 86 5.32 14.06 -1.32
N MET A 87 4.06 14.45 -1.13
CA MET A 87 3.12 13.71 -0.29
C MET A 87 2.95 12.26 -0.76
N THR A 88 2.77 12.05 -2.07
CA THR A 88 2.52 10.72 -2.63
C THR A 88 3.78 9.84 -2.57
N ALA A 89 4.94 10.37 -2.96
CA ALA A 89 6.21 9.65 -2.86
C ALA A 89 6.57 9.29 -1.41
N SER A 90 6.38 10.21 -0.47
CA SER A 90 6.60 9.96 0.96
C SER A 90 5.63 8.91 1.51
N LEU A 91 4.36 8.95 1.09
CA LEU A 91 3.36 7.94 1.45
C LEU A 91 3.72 6.56 0.86
N GLN A 92 4.30 6.47 -0.33
CA GLN A 92 4.75 5.18 -0.88
C GLN A 92 5.82 4.52 0.01
N VAL A 93 6.79 5.29 0.54
CA VAL A 93 7.79 4.76 1.49
C VAL A 93 7.12 4.27 2.78
N PHE A 94 6.17 5.05 3.31
CA PHE A 94 5.39 4.65 4.49
C PHE A 94 4.58 3.38 4.22
N MET A 95 3.88 3.29 3.09
CA MET A 95 3.11 2.11 2.72
C MET A 95 3.98 0.87 2.55
N ALA A 96 5.19 0.99 1.99
CA ALA A 96 6.14 -0.11 1.88
C ALA A 96 6.53 -0.67 3.25
N LEU A 97 6.82 0.22 4.22
CA LEU A 97 7.11 -0.16 5.60
C LEU A 97 5.91 -0.81 6.29
N VAL A 98 4.70 -0.27 6.11
CA VAL A 98 3.48 -0.84 6.68
C VAL A 98 3.21 -2.22 6.10
N TYR A 99 3.46 -2.41 4.80
CA TYR A 99 3.34 -3.71 4.15
C TYR A 99 4.29 -4.75 4.79
N PHE A 100 5.52 -4.34 5.07
CA PHE A 100 6.46 -5.15 5.85
C PHE A 100 5.89 -5.53 7.22
N PHE A 101 5.35 -4.56 7.97
CA PHE A 101 4.72 -4.85 9.25
C PHE A 101 3.48 -5.75 9.16
N VAL A 102 2.68 -5.66 8.09
CA VAL A 102 1.55 -6.58 7.85
C VAL A 102 2.06 -8.03 7.76
N THR A 103 3.14 -8.27 7.01
CA THR A 103 3.70 -9.63 6.88
C THR A 103 4.40 -10.11 8.15
N LEU A 104 5.09 -9.21 8.85
CA LEU A 104 5.72 -9.47 10.15
C LEU A 104 4.69 -9.83 11.23
N ASP A 105 3.57 -9.11 11.26
CA ASP A 105 2.45 -9.35 12.15
C ASP A 105 1.88 -10.77 11.96
N ARG A 106 1.70 -11.21 10.70
CA ARG A 106 1.31 -12.60 10.39
C ARG A 106 2.34 -13.62 10.86
N HIS A 107 3.63 -13.31 10.70
CA HIS A 107 4.69 -14.18 11.18
C HIS A 107 4.60 -14.41 12.70
N PHE A 108 4.41 -13.34 13.47
CA PHE A 108 4.26 -13.45 14.93
C PHE A 108 2.98 -14.19 15.33
N ALA A 109 1.85 -13.91 14.66
CA ALA A 109 0.60 -14.62 14.89
C ALA A 109 0.72 -16.14 14.70
N MET A 110 1.49 -16.59 13.70
CA MET A 110 1.73 -18.01 13.45
C MET A 110 2.78 -18.63 14.39
N LYS A 111 3.83 -17.89 14.76
CA LYS A 111 4.91 -18.40 15.61
C LYS A 111 4.48 -18.57 17.07
N LYS A 112 3.72 -17.60 17.60
CA LYS A 112 3.32 -17.55 19.03
C LYS A 112 1.88 -17.02 19.18
N PRO A 113 0.84 -17.82 18.85
CA PRO A 113 -0.54 -17.34 18.78
C PRO A 113 -1.10 -16.81 20.11
N ILE A 114 -0.75 -17.44 21.24
CA ILE A 114 -1.24 -17.04 22.58
C ILE A 114 -0.64 -15.69 23.01
N ILE A 115 0.67 -15.53 22.88
CA ILE A 115 1.35 -14.28 23.23
C ILE A 115 0.94 -13.17 22.25
N TYR A 116 0.66 -13.54 21.00
CA TYR A 116 0.22 -12.60 19.98
C TYR A 116 -1.13 -11.95 20.30
N SER A 117 -2.14 -12.73 20.69
CA SER A 117 -3.47 -12.20 21.01
C SER A 117 -3.48 -11.29 22.24
N GLN A 118 -2.56 -11.52 23.19
CA GLN A 118 -2.48 -10.76 24.43
C GLN A 118 -1.64 -9.48 24.31
N TYR A 119 -0.47 -9.53 23.64
CA TYR A 119 0.52 -8.43 23.71
C TYR A 119 0.97 -7.92 22.33
N HIS A 120 1.34 -8.81 21.41
CA HIS A 120 2.04 -8.36 20.20
C HIS A 120 1.17 -7.62 19.19
N ASN A 121 -0.13 -7.92 19.07
CA ASN A 121 -0.99 -7.25 18.10
C ASN A 121 -1.01 -5.71 18.29
N CYS A 122 -1.27 -5.25 19.52
CA CYS A 122 -1.34 -3.82 19.80
C CYS A 122 0.04 -3.15 19.64
N TYR A 123 1.10 -3.82 20.08
CA TYR A 123 2.47 -3.31 19.98
C TYR A 123 2.93 -3.16 18.52
N VAL A 124 2.75 -4.19 17.69
CA VAL A 124 3.13 -4.17 16.28
C VAL A 124 2.39 -3.08 15.53
N ARG A 125 1.08 -2.92 15.77
CA ARG A 125 0.28 -1.85 15.17
C ARG A 125 0.74 -0.45 15.57
N ARG A 126 1.01 -0.23 16.86
CA ARG A 126 1.51 1.08 17.34
C ARG A 126 2.89 1.37 16.77
N ALA A 127 3.78 0.38 16.77
CA ALA A 127 5.12 0.50 16.20
C ALA A 127 5.08 0.81 14.70
N SER A 128 4.22 0.12 13.93
CA SER A 128 4.11 0.34 12.49
C SER A 128 3.61 1.74 12.13
N ILE A 129 2.63 2.25 12.89
CA ILE A 129 2.10 3.62 12.68
C ILE A 129 3.17 4.64 13.08
N THR A 130 3.80 4.48 14.25
CA THR A 130 4.78 5.44 14.78
C THR A 130 6.02 5.51 13.87
N LEU A 131 6.62 4.37 13.54
CA LEU A 131 7.78 4.34 12.66
C LEU A 131 7.42 4.78 11.24
N GLY A 132 6.22 4.45 10.79
CA GLY A 132 5.71 4.89 9.51
C GLY A 132 5.54 6.40 9.38
N ILE A 133 4.99 7.06 10.40
CA ILE A 133 4.91 8.52 10.47
C ILE A 133 6.31 9.14 10.49
N MET A 134 7.25 8.58 11.26
CA MET A 134 8.63 9.06 11.28
C MET A 134 9.30 8.97 9.91
N VAL A 135 9.12 7.83 9.21
CA VAL A 135 9.65 7.64 7.86
C VAL A 135 8.99 8.56 6.85
N PHE A 136 7.68 8.76 6.95
CA PHE A 136 6.95 9.71 6.12
C PHE A 136 7.49 11.14 6.29
N LEU A 137 7.63 11.62 7.53
CA LEU A 137 8.12 12.96 7.82
C LEU A 137 9.59 13.13 7.37
N CYS A 138 10.42 12.11 7.57
CA CYS A 138 11.80 12.10 7.12
C CYS A 138 11.89 12.17 5.58
N ALA A 139 11.12 11.35 4.86
CA ALA A 139 11.06 11.38 3.40
C ALA A 139 10.56 12.74 2.90
N PHE A 140 9.49 13.25 3.49
CA PHE A 140 8.90 14.54 3.12
C PHE A 140 9.90 15.68 3.28
N PHE A 141 10.61 15.71 4.41
CA PHE A 141 11.61 16.74 4.70
C PHE A 141 12.84 16.63 3.79
N LEU A 142 13.35 15.41 3.54
CA LEU A 142 14.48 15.22 2.64
C LEU A 142 14.12 15.65 1.22
N TYR A 143 12.94 15.30 0.72
CA TYR A 143 12.45 15.79 -0.57
C TYR A 143 12.29 17.32 -0.59
N ALA A 144 11.80 17.92 0.50
CA ALA A 144 11.67 19.37 0.66
C ALA A 144 13.01 20.11 0.54
N VAL A 145 14.03 19.65 1.27
CA VAL A 145 15.35 20.31 1.32
C VAL A 145 16.17 20.06 0.05
N THR A 146 15.90 18.98 -0.68
CA THR A 146 16.66 18.56 -1.87
C THR A 146 15.93 18.85 -3.19
N ARG A 147 15.00 19.81 -3.16
CA ARG A 147 14.27 20.30 -4.34
C ARG A 147 15.24 20.88 -5.36
N CYS A 148 15.08 20.47 -6.62
CA CYS A 148 15.80 21.02 -7.75
C CYS A 148 14.99 22.18 -8.39
N PRO A 149 15.66 23.20 -8.95
CA PRO A 149 14.98 24.22 -9.75
C PRO A 149 14.38 23.61 -11.03
N SER A 150 13.21 24.11 -11.43
CA SER A 150 12.55 23.69 -12.66
C SER A 150 13.38 24.05 -13.90
N MET A 151 13.60 23.07 -14.78
CA MET A 151 14.46 23.19 -15.98
C MET A 151 13.67 23.31 -17.30
N GLY A 152 12.34 23.47 -17.27
CA GLY A 152 11.55 23.46 -18.51
C GLY A 152 10.08 23.85 -18.38
N ALA A 153 9.34 23.70 -19.49
CA ALA A 153 7.93 24.12 -19.62
C ALA A 153 6.90 23.11 -19.04
N GLN A 154 7.31 21.88 -18.73
CA GLN A 154 6.47 20.87 -18.08
C GLN A 154 7.15 20.41 -16.80
N SER A 155 6.40 20.34 -15.70
CA SER A 155 6.93 19.90 -14.42
C SER A 155 6.35 18.53 -14.04
N SER A 156 7.25 17.62 -13.65
CA SER A 156 6.89 16.36 -12.99
C SER A 156 7.66 16.29 -11.68
N PHE A 157 7.12 15.56 -10.69
CA PHE A 157 7.77 15.48 -9.38
C PHE A 157 9.23 14.98 -9.48
N ASP A 158 9.48 13.98 -10.33
CA ASP A 158 10.81 13.39 -10.51
C ASP A 158 11.84 14.38 -11.08
N MET A 159 11.38 15.38 -11.86
CA MET A 159 12.25 16.45 -12.38
C MET A 159 12.55 17.53 -11.35
N LEU A 160 11.72 17.66 -10.31
CA LEU A 160 11.83 18.69 -9.27
C LEU A 160 12.60 18.20 -8.04
N VAL A 161 13.14 16.98 -8.06
CA VAL A 161 13.79 16.36 -6.92
C VAL A 161 15.18 15.85 -7.29
N THR A 162 16.10 15.90 -6.33
CA THR A 162 17.42 15.30 -6.49
C THR A 162 17.31 13.79 -6.74
N GLN A 163 17.78 13.35 -7.91
CA GLN A 163 17.73 11.94 -8.34
C GLN A 163 18.34 10.99 -7.30
N LYS A 164 19.46 11.35 -6.66
CA LYS A 164 20.10 10.54 -5.62
C LYS A 164 19.14 10.20 -4.47
N VAL A 165 18.45 11.21 -3.94
CA VAL A 165 17.51 11.08 -2.81
C VAL A 165 16.32 10.22 -3.24
N HIS A 166 15.78 10.50 -4.42
CA HIS A 166 14.67 9.75 -4.99
C HIS A 166 15.01 8.27 -5.20
N THR A 167 16.18 7.95 -5.78
CA THR A 167 16.66 6.58 -5.96
C THR A 167 16.92 5.89 -4.62
N SER A 168 17.50 6.57 -3.62
CA SER A 168 17.69 5.98 -2.28
C SER A 168 16.38 5.54 -1.65
N PHE A 169 15.32 6.35 -1.76
CA PHE A 169 13.99 5.96 -1.26
C PHE A 169 13.36 4.82 -2.08
N LYS A 170 13.54 4.78 -3.40
CA LYS A 170 13.10 3.64 -4.23
C LYS A 170 13.81 2.34 -3.85
N ILE A 171 15.11 2.38 -3.57
CA ILE A 171 15.86 1.21 -3.05
C ILE A 171 15.32 0.79 -1.68
N LEU A 172 15.06 1.74 -0.79
CA LEU A 172 14.51 1.45 0.54
C LEU A 172 13.12 0.80 0.45
N GLN A 173 12.24 1.30 -0.41
CA GLN A 173 10.94 0.70 -0.71
C GLN A 173 11.11 -0.74 -1.20
N LEU A 174 12.00 -0.96 -2.17
CA LEU A 174 12.28 -2.27 -2.74
C LEU A 174 12.73 -3.27 -1.66
N LEU A 175 13.62 -2.84 -0.76
CA LEU A 175 14.07 -3.65 0.38
C LEU A 175 12.89 -4.06 1.27
N PHE A 176 12.00 -3.14 1.65
CA PHE A 176 10.84 -3.48 2.46
C PHE A 176 9.91 -4.47 1.77
N TYR A 177 9.65 -4.30 0.47
CA TYR A 177 8.82 -5.25 -0.27
C TYR A 177 9.45 -6.63 -0.43
N VAL A 178 10.74 -6.70 -0.76
CA VAL A 178 11.47 -7.98 -0.86
C VAL A 178 11.45 -8.69 0.49
N MET A 179 11.72 -7.99 1.59
CA MET A 179 11.64 -8.56 2.93
C MET A 179 10.22 -9.05 3.25
N SER A 180 9.19 -8.31 2.84
CA SER A 180 7.78 -8.72 3.00
C SER A 180 7.45 -10.03 2.27
N ILE A 181 8.00 -10.20 1.06
CA ILE A 181 7.86 -11.44 0.28
C ILE A 181 8.53 -12.60 1.04
N VAL A 182 9.77 -12.41 1.51
CA VAL A 182 10.51 -13.42 2.27
C VAL A 182 9.73 -13.84 3.52
N PHE A 183 9.23 -12.89 4.31
CA PHE A 183 8.42 -13.20 5.49
C PHE A 183 7.13 -13.94 5.13
N THR A 184 6.47 -13.58 4.03
CA THR A 184 5.26 -14.26 3.57
C THR A 184 5.54 -15.69 3.12
N VAL A 185 6.67 -15.95 2.46
CA VAL A 185 7.10 -17.31 2.09
C VAL A 185 7.35 -18.15 3.35
N ILE A 186 8.09 -17.60 4.32
CA ILE A 186 8.34 -18.27 5.62
C ILE A 186 7.01 -18.60 6.32
N CYS A 187 6.08 -17.64 6.33
CA CYS A 187 4.74 -17.82 6.88
C CYS A 187 3.97 -18.95 6.19
N SER A 188 3.99 -18.98 4.85
CA SER A 188 3.30 -19.98 4.04
C SER A 188 3.83 -21.39 4.29
N LEU A 189 5.16 -21.54 4.41
CA LEU A 189 5.79 -22.81 4.75
C LEU A 189 5.41 -23.28 6.16
N ARG A 190 5.24 -22.36 7.11
CA ARG A 190 4.85 -22.67 8.50
C ARG A 190 3.34 -22.89 8.69
N LEU A 191 2.50 -22.46 7.74
CA LEU A 191 1.06 -22.55 7.86
C LEU A 191 0.55 -24.01 7.87
N LYS A 192 1.04 -24.86 6.97
CA LYS A 192 0.64 -26.28 6.91
C LYS A 192 0.89 -27.04 8.23
N PRO A 193 2.10 -27.02 8.83
CA PRO A 193 2.34 -27.69 10.10
C PRO A 193 1.59 -27.03 11.27
N PHE A 194 1.37 -25.71 11.24
CA PHE A 194 0.57 -25.01 12.23
C PHE A 194 -0.88 -25.53 12.25
N LEU A 195 -1.53 -25.59 11.08
CA LEU A 195 -2.90 -26.09 10.96
C LEU A 195 -3.02 -27.56 11.41
N LYS A 196 -2.04 -28.41 11.04
CA LYS A 196 -2.03 -29.82 11.44
C LYS A 196 -1.89 -30.01 12.96
N LYS A 197 -1.05 -29.22 13.62
CA LYS A 197 -0.78 -29.35 15.08
C LYS A 197 -1.82 -28.67 15.97
N LYS A 198 -2.42 -27.58 15.52
CA LYS A 198 -3.22 -26.68 16.38
C LYS A 198 -4.73 -26.77 16.19
N ARG A 199 -5.23 -27.44 15.15
CA ARG A 199 -6.67 -27.69 14.95
C ARG A 199 -7.30 -28.53 16.07
N ALA A 200 -6.52 -29.36 16.75
CA ALA A 200 -6.98 -30.14 17.90
C ALA A 200 -7.03 -29.33 19.22
N TYR A 201 -6.33 -28.19 19.30
CA TYR A 201 -6.13 -27.42 20.55
C TYR A 201 -6.86 -26.07 20.58
N PHE A 202 -7.25 -25.53 19.44
CA PHE A 202 -7.89 -24.21 19.33
C PHE A 202 -9.25 -24.33 18.65
N MET A 203 -10.23 -23.52 19.08
CA MET A 203 -11.57 -23.46 18.48
C MET A 203 -11.48 -23.25 16.95
N GLY A 204 -12.32 -23.98 16.20
CA GLY A 204 -12.30 -23.97 14.74
C GLY A 204 -12.42 -22.57 14.12
N THR A 205 -13.20 -21.68 14.73
CA THR A 205 -13.39 -20.28 14.31
C THR A 205 -12.10 -19.46 14.33
N PHE A 206 -11.22 -19.65 15.32
CA PHE A 206 -9.92 -18.98 15.39
C PHE A 206 -8.99 -19.45 14.25
N VAL A 207 -8.95 -20.76 14.02
CA VAL A 207 -8.11 -21.38 12.97
C VAL A 207 -8.55 -20.92 11.58
N ASP A 208 -9.86 -20.81 11.34
CA ASP A 208 -10.42 -20.34 10.07
C ASP A 208 -10.13 -18.85 9.82
N SER A 209 -10.18 -18.01 10.86
CA SER A 209 -9.78 -16.60 10.78
C SER A 209 -8.30 -16.45 10.41
N VAL A 210 -7.40 -17.19 11.06
CA VAL A 210 -5.96 -17.19 10.76
C VAL A 210 -5.69 -17.66 9.33
N LYS A 211 -6.33 -18.75 8.89
CA LYS A 211 -6.21 -19.28 7.52
C LYS A 211 -6.63 -18.23 6.49
N THR A 212 -7.74 -17.55 6.75
CA THR A 212 -8.30 -16.53 5.87
C THR A 212 -7.39 -15.31 5.76
N ALA A 213 -6.91 -14.79 6.89
CA ALA A 213 -5.97 -13.67 6.91
C ALA A 213 -4.65 -14.01 6.19
N ASN A 214 -4.13 -15.23 6.34
CA ASN A 214 -2.92 -15.64 5.64
C ASN A 214 -3.11 -15.80 4.13
N LYS A 215 -4.26 -16.33 3.70
CA LYS A 215 -4.59 -16.39 2.26
C LYS A 215 -4.67 -14.97 1.67
N CYS A 216 -5.29 -14.04 2.40
CA CYS A 216 -5.40 -12.64 2.03
C CYS A 216 -4.02 -12.00 1.82
N VAL A 217 -3.12 -12.15 2.79
CA VAL A 217 -1.74 -11.62 2.73
C VAL A 217 -0.92 -12.28 1.63
N MET A 218 -1.10 -13.58 1.38
CA MET A 218 -0.41 -14.29 0.30
C MET A 218 -0.80 -13.75 -1.07
N VAL A 219 -2.10 -13.60 -1.34
CA VAL A 219 -2.59 -13.03 -2.61
C VAL A 219 -2.11 -11.60 -2.79
N MET A 220 -2.22 -10.76 -1.75
CA MET A 220 -1.68 -9.39 -1.80
C MET A 220 -0.17 -9.38 -2.07
N THR A 221 0.59 -10.32 -1.52
CA THR A 221 2.05 -10.37 -1.71
C THR A 221 2.43 -10.79 -3.11
N CYS A 222 1.67 -11.71 -3.72
CA CYS A 222 1.81 -12.01 -5.15
C CYS A 222 1.53 -10.77 -6.00
N CYS A 223 0.48 -10.00 -5.69
CA CYS A 223 0.20 -8.75 -6.39
C CYS A 223 1.30 -7.71 -6.19
N VAL A 224 1.86 -7.56 -4.99
CA VAL A 224 3.01 -6.68 -4.72
C VAL A 224 4.23 -7.08 -5.54
N ALA A 225 4.53 -8.38 -5.63
CA ALA A 225 5.68 -8.86 -6.40
C ALA A 225 5.56 -8.49 -7.89
N LEU A 226 4.36 -8.63 -8.46
CA LEU A 226 4.11 -8.37 -9.88
C LEU A 226 3.94 -6.89 -10.21
N LEU A 227 3.15 -6.16 -9.40
CA LEU A 227 2.71 -4.80 -9.71
C LEU A 227 3.65 -3.71 -9.16
N ILE A 228 4.48 -4.03 -8.16
CA ILE A 228 5.39 -3.04 -7.53
C ILE A 228 6.84 -3.48 -7.65
N VAL A 229 7.19 -4.66 -7.15
CA VAL A 229 8.61 -5.09 -7.07
C VAL A 229 9.23 -5.21 -8.46
N ALA A 230 8.54 -5.82 -9.42
CA ALA A 230 9.07 -5.95 -10.78
C ALA A 230 9.29 -4.60 -11.48
N PRO A 231 8.31 -3.67 -11.55
CA PRO A 231 8.53 -2.33 -12.10
C PRO A 231 9.60 -1.53 -11.35
N LEU A 232 9.59 -1.55 -10.02
CA LEU A 232 10.54 -0.80 -9.20
C LEU A 232 11.97 -1.32 -9.35
N SER A 233 12.14 -2.65 -9.44
CA SER A 233 13.46 -3.26 -9.70
C SER A 233 13.99 -2.86 -11.07
N PHE A 234 13.13 -2.85 -12.09
CA PHE A 234 13.51 -2.41 -13.44
C PHE A 234 13.96 -0.94 -13.44
N GLU A 235 13.24 -0.07 -12.72
CA GLU A 235 13.57 1.34 -12.63
C GLU A 235 14.88 1.63 -11.88
N VAL A 236 15.12 0.91 -10.77
CA VAL A 236 16.38 1.01 -10.03
C VAL A 236 17.56 0.53 -10.89
N VAL A 237 17.40 -0.59 -11.61
CA VAL A 237 18.43 -1.10 -12.53
C VAL A 237 18.69 -0.13 -13.68
N LYS A 238 17.63 0.46 -14.28
CA LYS A 238 17.78 1.50 -15.31
C LYS A 238 18.61 2.67 -14.80
N THR A 239 18.31 3.14 -13.58
CA THR A 239 18.96 4.32 -12.98
C THR A 239 20.42 4.09 -12.62
N ILE A 240 20.76 2.89 -12.12
CA ILE A 240 22.14 2.54 -11.73
C ILE A 240 22.98 2.11 -12.95
N GLY A 241 22.37 1.42 -13.91
CA GLY A 241 23.05 0.85 -15.08
C GLY A 241 23.19 1.79 -16.28
N SER A 242 22.78 3.06 -16.16
CA SER A 242 22.80 4.06 -17.24
C SER A 242 22.15 3.57 -18.55
N LEU A 243 21.10 2.76 -18.46
CA LEU A 243 20.38 2.24 -19.62
C LEU A 243 19.38 3.29 -20.13
N GLU A 244 19.68 3.90 -21.28
CA GLU A 244 18.76 4.83 -21.96
C GLU A 244 17.62 4.07 -22.63
N ILE A 245 16.59 3.70 -21.86
CA ILE A 245 15.31 3.19 -22.38
C ILE A 245 14.20 4.18 -21.98
N VAL A 246 13.40 4.61 -22.96
CA VAL A 246 12.38 5.68 -22.94
C VAL A 246 11.57 5.83 -21.63
N ASP A 247 11.38 7.10 -21.22
CA ASP A 247 10.89 7.62 -19.92
C ASP A 247 9.38 7.55 -19.66
N HIS A 248 8.86 6.36 -19.36
CA HIS A 248 7.52 6.24 -18.76
C HIS A 248 7.49 5.41 -17.46
N SER A 249 8.65 5.00 -16.92
CA SER A 249 8.75 4.07 -15.78
C SER A 249 8.05 4.57 -14.50
N ALA A 250 8.13 5.86 -14.21
CA ALA A 250 7.56 6.43 -12.99
C ALA A 250 6.03 6.36 -12.95
N MET A 251 5.35 6.69 -14.06
CA MET A 251 3.89 6.55 -14.17
C MET A 251 3.45 5.09 -14.06
N PHE A 252 4.23 4.14 -14.59
CA PHE A 252 3.91 2.71 -14.45
C PHE A 252 4.00 2.23 -13.00
N ALA A 253 4.97 2.74 -12.22
CA ALA A 253 5.06 2.44 -10.80
C ALA A 253 3.81 2.93 -10.05
N ASP A 254 3.40 4.19 -10.26
CA ASP A 254 2.20 4.78 -9.64
C ASP A 254 0.92 4.02 -10.02
N MET A 255 0.76 3.63 -11.28
CA MET A 255 -0.35 2.81 -11.75
C MET A 255 -0.34 1.42 -11.09
N GLY A 256 0.84 0.84 -10.85
CA GLY A 256 1.01 -0.40 -10.10
C GLY A 256 0.50 -0.30 -8.66
N TYR A 257 0.86 0.78 -7.96
CA TYR A 257 0.36 1.07 -6.61
C TYR A 257 -1.17 1.25 -6.57
N LEU A 258 -1.74 2.01 -7.52
CA LEU A 258 -3.19 2.23 -7.60
C LEU A 258 -3.96 0.95 -7.91
N THR A 259 -3.42 0.12 -8.80
CA THR A 259 -3.99 -1.19 -9.13
C THR A 259 -3.95 -2.12 -7.92
N LEU A 260 -2.81 -2.17 -7.21
CA LEU A 260 -2.69 -2.95 -5.98
C LEU A 260 -3.68 -2.47 -4.92
N SER A 261 -3.81 -1.15 -4.72
CA SER A 261 -4.73 -0.52 -3.79
C SER A 261 -6.19 -0.86 -4.09
N THR A 262 -6.55 -0.97 -5.36
CA THR A 262 -7.91 -1.39 -5.77
C THR A 262 -8.13 -2.88 -5.47
N ILE A 263 -7.16 -3.72 -5.84
CA ILE A 263 -7.21 -5.18 -5.62
C ILE A 263 -7.25 -5.49 -4.11
N SER A 264 -6.47 -4.80 -3.28
CA SER A 264 -6.43 -5.00 -1.84
C SER A 264 -7.80 -4.71 -1.20
N GLY A 265 -8.46 -3.62 -1.60
CA GLY A 265 -9.81 -3.29 -1.18
C GLY A 265 -10.83 -4.38 -1.53
N LEU A 266 -10.79 -4.87 -2.78
CA LEU A 266 -11.66 -5.96 -3.22
C LEU A 266 -11.41 -7.27 -2.48
N ILE A 267 -10.14 -7.66 -2.28
CA ILE A 267 -9.78 -8.85 -1.52
C ILE A 267 -10.30 -8.72 -0.08
N PHE A 268 -10.07 -7.58 0.56
CA PHE A 268 -10.51 -7.33 1.93
C PHE A 268 -12.02 -7.43 2.05
N TYR A 269 -12.77 -6.82 1.13
CA TYR A 269 -14.23 -6.93 1.06
C TYR A 269 -14.70 -8.38 0.89
N CYS A 270 -14.15 -9.10 -0.08
CA CYS A 270 -14.52 -10.50 -0.35
C CYS A 270 -14.23 -11.44 0.83
N VAL A 271 -13.12 -11.21 1.54
CA VAL A 271 -12.70 -12.01 2.70
C VAL A 271 -13.63 -11.85 3.91
N THR A 272 -14.29 -10.71 4.01
CA THR A 272 -15.01 -10.33 5.24
C THR A 272 -16.52 -10.28 5.12
N ARG A 273 -17.03 -10.21 3.88
CA ARG A 273 -18.45 -10.41 3.58
C ARG A 273 -19.05 -11.70 4.17
N PRO A 274 -18.37 -12.86 4.21
CA PRO A 274 -18.94 -14.09 4.78
C PRO A 274 -19.16 -14.01 6.29
N GLN A 275 -18.34 -13.21 7.01
CA GLN A 275 -18.45 -13.04 8.47
C GLN A 275 -19.63 -12.13 8.86
N CYS A 276 -20.19 -11.35 7.93
CA CYS A 276 -21.36 -10.50 8.17
C CYS A 276 -22.70 -11.26 8.19
N LYS A 277 -22.73 -12.55 7.84
CA LYS A 277 -23.97 -13.36 7.79
C LYS A 277 -24.26 -14.11 9.09
N THR A 278 -23.35 -14.11 10.06
CA THR A 278 -23.66 -14.64 11.39
C THR A 278 -24.48 -13.61 12.15
N THR A 279 -25.76 -13.91 12.26
CA THR A 279 -26.77 -13.24 13.10
C THR A 279 -26.21 -12.84 14.46
N PRO A 280 -26.62 -11.70 15.04
CA PRO A 280 -26.32 -11.40 16.43
C PRO A 280 -26.87 -12.56 17.27
N SER A 281 -25.99 -13.21 18.03
CA SER A 281 -26.42 -14.11 19.09
C SER A 281 -27.37 -13.31 19.98
N PRO A 282 -28.61 -13.78 20.25
CA PRO A 282 -29.47 -13.09 21.20
C PRO A 282 -28.67 -12.93 22.49
N ALA A 283 -28.62 -11.70 22.99
CA ALA A 283 -28.04 -11.40 24.27
C ALA A 283 -28.69 -12.34 25.28
N VAL A 284 -27.90 -13.24 25.86
CA VAL A 284 -28.32 -13.98 27.04
C VAL A 284 -28.45 -12.94 28.14
N SER A 285 -29.66 -12.43 28.32
CA SER A 285 -30.04 -11.61 29.46
C SER A 285 -29.99 -12.52 30.67
N TYR A 286 -28.90 -12.46 31.43
CA TYR A 286 -28.91 -12.91 32.81
C TYR A 286 -29.69 -11.86 33.61
N ILE A 287 -30.97 -12.14 33.84
CA ILE A 287 -31.76 -11.59 34.94
C ILE A 287 -31.98 -12.75 35.91
#